data_AF-A0A7C6TVX6-F1
#
_entry.id   AF-A0A7C6TVX6-F1
#
_cell.length_a   1.000
_cell.length_b   1.000
_cell.length_c   1.000
_cell.angle_alpha   90.00
_cell.angle_beta   90.00
_cell.angle_gamma   90.00
#
_symmetry.space_group_name_H-M   'P 1'
#
loop_
_entity.id
_entity.type
_entity.pdbx_description
1 polymer ?
#
loop_
_entity_poly.entity_id
_entity_poly.type
_entity_poly.pdbx_seq_one_letter_code
_entity_poly.pdbx_strand_id
1 'polypeptide(L)'
;MKRLTAMALAIVMVLGLAGCGTATVSGKPTEPITAENPSTPDSSDEKQDKAAFTAGEIANADLDLADYGADMVLFLTRLGYTVDEATAIQGILFQCGVTSIELARELKYDDISAGLSPVVCYANGNKDMQFFFTTDDGVLFYCGFMGEDLYDTEQGGFLKQITDVHIPETEIDFDTYAELQAVAVEAVKGYLSYPNTSDFGAFDWCVGREDDKYYIGGSVSAKNGFGVKSDMSFGVWVVKTETGYTVEGIQIDGVRVK
;
A
#
# COMPACT_ATOMS: atom_id res chain seq x y z
N MET A 1 41.03 4.44 4.12
CA MET A 1 41.26 2.99 4.33
C MET A 1 39.91 2.30 4.34
N LYS A 2 39.69 1.44 3.32
CA LYS A 2 38.70 0.37 3.16
C LYS A 2 37.47 0.38 4.09
N ARG A 3 36.33 0.85 3.57
CA ARG A 3 35.02 0.23 3.83
C ARG A 3 34.49 -0.25 2.49
N LEU A 4 35.00 -1.41 2.09
CA LEU A 4 34.70 -2.09 0.84
C LEU A 4 34.60 -3.56 1.23
N THR A 5 33.42 -3.95 1.74
CA THR A 5 32.81 -5.29 1.67
C THR A 5 31.63 -5.37 2.64
N ALA A 6 30.52 -5.90 2.12
CA ALA A 6 29.34 -6.42 2.82
C ALA A 6 28.28 -5.41 3.27
N MET A 7 27.39 -5.03 2.36
CA MET A 7 26.04 -5.58 2.40
C MET A 7 25.34 -5.28 1.08
N ALA A 8 25.38 -6.27 0.18
CA ALA A 8 24.27 -6.47 -0.73
C ALA A 8 23.08 -6.86 0.14
N LEU A 9 22.37 -5.88 0.68
CA LEU A 9 21.03 -6.12 1.19
C LEU A 9 20.20 -6.39 -0.05
N ALA A 10 19.95 -7.67 -0.26
CA ALA A 10 19.06 -8.14 -1.29
C ALA A 10 17.70 -7.47 -1.06
N ILE A 11 17.42 -6.42 -1.83
CA ILE A 11 16.06 -6.00 -2.14
C ILE A 11 15.49 -7.12 -3.00
N VAL A 12 15.16 -8.24 -2.35
CA VAL A 12 14.06 -9.10 -2.75
C VAL A 12 12.82 -8.40 -2.21
N MET A 13 12.52 -7.21 -2.71
CA MET A 13 11.12 -6.80 -2.80
C MET A 13 10.55 -7.64 -3.92
N VAL A 14 10.05 -8.79 -3.49
CA VAL A 14 8.85 -9.45 -4.01
C VAL A 14 8.33 -8.72 -5.25
N LEU A 15 8.73 -9.23 -6.42
CA LEU A 15 7.87 -9.30 -7.60
C LEU A 15 6.63 -10.10 -7.19
N GLY A 16 5.79 -9.43 -6.41
CA GLY A 16 4.42 -9.81 -6.17
C GLY A 16 3.74 -9.52 -7.48
N LEU A 17 3.66 -10.58 -8.30
CA LEU A 17 2.52 -10.91 -9.13
C LEU A 17 1.49 -9.80 -9.19
N ALA A 18 1.22 -9.33 -10.40
CA ALA A 18 -0.02 -8.68 -10.78
C ALA A 18 -1.21 -9.26 -10.01
N GLY A 19 -1.45 -8.70 -8.83
CA GLY A 19 -2.64 -8.89 -8.06
C GLY A 19 -3.63 -7.99 -8.75
N CYS A 20 -4.64 -8.60 -9.34
CA CYS A 20 -5.84 -7.92 -9.79
C CYS A 20 -6.28 -6.99 -8.66
N GLY A 21 -5.95 -5.70 -8.77
CA GLY A 21 -6.45 -4.68 -7.87
C GLY A 21 -7.96 -4.70 -8.05
N THR A 22 -8.67 -5.19 -7.05
CA THR A 22 -10.13 -5.09 -7.02
C THR A 22 -10.47 -3.62 -6.85
N ALA A 23 -10.80 -2.94 -7.94
CA ALA A 23 -11.42 -1.63 -7.85
C ALA A 23 -12.78 -1.80 -7.16
N THR A 24 -13.05 -0.98 -6.14
CA THR A 24 -14.33 -0.99 -5.43
C THR A 24 -15.32 -0.13 -6.21
N VAL A 25 -16.46 -0.71 -6.60
CA VAL A 25 -17.59 0.06 -7.16
C VAL A 25 -18.39 0.64 -6.00
N SER A 26 -18.49 1.97 -5.89
CA SER A 26 -19.17 2.65 -4.78
C SER A 26 -20.67 2.90 -5.04
N GLY A 27 -21.54 2.45 -4.11
CA GLY A 27 -23.00 2.72 -4.04
C GLY A 27 -23.76 1.75 -3.09
N LYS A 28 -24.62 2.25 -2.17
CA LYS A 28 -25.24 1.47 -1.06
C LYS A 28 -26.78 1.55 -1.02
N PRO A 29 -27.49 0.51 -0.54
CA PRO A 29 -28.75 0.68 0.20
C PRO A 29 -28.66 0.28 1.69
N THR A 30 -29.54 0.93 2.45
CA THR A 30 -29.54 1.25 3.90
C THR A 30 -29.71 0.09 4.89
N GLU A 31 -29.03 0.27 6.04
CA GLU A 31 -29.08 -0.31 7.41
C GLU A 31 -30.50 -0.62 7.99
N PRO A 32 -30.71 -1.27 9.19
CA PRO A 32 -30.02 -0.89 10.45
C PRO A 32 -30.01 -1.84 11.72
N ILE A 33 -29.13 -1.51 12.71
CA ILE A 33 -29.16 -1.64 14.22
C ILE A 33 -29.29 -3.04 14.91
N THR A 34 -28.85 -3.38 16.14
CA THR A 34 -28.38 -2.69 17.40
C THR A 34 -27.74 -3.71 18.38
N ALA A 35 -26.91 -3.19 19.32
CA ALA A 35 -26.82 -3.52 20.76
C ALA A 35 -26.31 -4.93 21.18
N GLU A 36 -25.55 -5.15 22.25
CA GLU A 36 -25.17 -4.38 23.45
C GLU A 36 -24.05 -5.17 24.18
N ASN A 37 -23.11 -4.48 24.81
CA ASN A 37 -22.34 -4.95 25.98
C ASN A 37 -23.19 -4.65 27.25
N PRO A 38 -22.86 -4.98 28.53
CA PRO A 38 -21.57 -5.39 29.11
C PRO A 38 -21.65 -6.39 30.31
N SER A 39 -20.50 -6.69 30.94
CA SER A 39 -20.21 -6.56 32.40
C SER A 39 -19.43 -7.74 33.04
N THR A 40 -18.24 -7.41 33.58
CA THR A 40 -17.48 -8.05 34.69
C THR A 40 -18.14 -7.69 36.06
N PRO A 41 -17.69 -8.09 37.29
CA PRO A 41 -16.39 -8.62 37.80
C PRO A 41 -16.56 -9.89 38.70
N ASP A 42 -15.53 -10.55 39.26
CA ASP A 42 -14.90 -10.20 40.55
C ASP A 42 -13.82 -11.24 40.96
N SER A 43 -12.93 -10.77 41.83
CA SER A 43 -11.71 -11.21 42.51
C SER A 43 -11.46 -12.66 42.95
N SER A 44 -10.17 -13.03 43.05
CA SER A 44 -9.40 -13.14 44.32
C SER A 44 -7.99 -13.77 44.13
N ASP A 45 -6.98 -13.08 44.70
CA ASP A 45 -5.78 -13.50 45.47
C ASP A 45 -5.19 -14.93 45.29
N GLU A 46 -3.89 -15.24 45.34
CA GLU A 46 -2.66 -14.54 45.75
C GLU A 46 -1.41 -15.36 45.28
N LYS A 47 -0.33 -14.64 44.93
CA LYS A 47 1.13 -14.92 45.00
C LYS A 47 1.72 -16.34 44.82
N GLN A 48 2.72 -16.42 43.93
CA GLN A 48 4.03 -17.00 44.27
C GLN A 48 5.19 -16.46 43.41
N ASP A 49 6.29 -16.14 44.10
CA ASP A 49 7.54 -15.53 43.65
C ASP A 49 8.24 -16.20 42.46
N LYS A 50 8.84 -15.36 41.59
CA LYS A 50 10.17 -15.61 41.00
C LYS A 50 10.75 -14.33 40.37
N ALA A 51 12.03 -14.12 40.68
CA ALA A 51 12.86 -12.98 40.27
C ALA A 51 12.76 -12.62 38.78
N ALA A 52 12.59 -11.32 38.48
CA ALA A 52 12.82 -10.75 37.17
C ALA A 52 13.07 -9.24 37.29
N PHE A 53 13.99 -8.75 36.46
CA PHE A 53 14.45 -7.38 36.29
C PHE A 53 13.40 -6.31 36.58
N THR A 54 13.78 -5.29 37.35
CA THR A 54 13.05 -4.02 37.47
C THR A 54 12.86 -3.43 36.08
N ALA A 55 11.66 -3.60 35.53
CA ALA A 55 11.11 -2.72 34.52
C ALA A 55 11.11 -1.32 35.12
N GLY A 56 12.06 -0.48 34.71
CA GLY A 56 12.01 0.94 34.99
C GLY A 56 10.74 1.47 34.34
N GLU A 57 9.74 1.73 35.16
CA GLU A 57 8.62 2.59 34.83
C GLU A 57 9.23 3.93 34.39
N ILE A 58 9.26 4.18 33.07
CA ILE A 58 9.69 5.48 32.57
C ILE A 58 8.63 6.45 33.04
N ALA A 59 8.95 7.16 34.13
CA ALA A 59 8.17 8.27 34.63
C ALA A 59 7.83 9.16 33.44
N ASN A 60 6.55 9.50 33.29
CA ASN A 60 6.12 10.59 32.43
C ASN A 60 6.83 11.85 32.92
N ALA A 61 8.03 12.11 32.39
CA ALA A 61 8.65 13.40 32.51
C ALA A 61 7.71 14.36 31.78
N ASP A 62 7.22 15.37 32.51
CA ASP A 62 6.50 16.51 31.96
C ASP A 62 7.40 17.17 30.89
N LEU A 63 7.29 16.67 29.66
CA LEU A 63 7.80 17.34 28.48
C LEU A 63 6.77 18.43 28.18
N ASP A 64 7.13 19.67 28.52
CA ASP A 64 6.37 20.87 28.17
C ASP A 64 6.47 21.11 26.65
N LEU A 65 5.80 20.25 25.88
CA LEU A 65 5.70 20.29 24.43
C LEU A 65 4.39 21.00 24.06
N ALA A 66 4.33 22.30 24.33
CA ALA A 66 3.23 23.16 23.90
C ALA A 66 3.44 23.65 22.45
N ASP A 67 3.66 22.74 21.49
CA ASP A 67 3.85 23.14 20.09
C ASP A 67 3.47 22.04 19.08
N TYR A 68 3.12 22.47 17.86
CA TYR A 68 2.76 21.61 16.72
C TYR A 68 3.92 20.63 16.45
N GLY A 69 3.77 19.36 16.84
CA GLY A 69 4.84 18.35 16.74
C GLY A 69 5.18 17.63 18.04
N ALA A 70 4.64 18.06 19.19
CA ALA A 70 4.75 17.38 20.48
C ALA A 70 4.51 15.85 20.38
N ASP A 71 3.47 15.48 19.65
CA ASP A 71 3.00 14.11 19.53
C ASP A 71 4.01 13.21 18.81
N MET A 72 4.72 13.74 17.81
CA MET A 72 5.73 12.99 17.05
C MET A 72 6.99 12.74 17.89
N VAL A 73 7.47 13.75 18.62
CA VAL A 73 8.64 13.60 19.51
C VAL A 73 8.33 12.59 20.62
N LEU A 74 7.15 12.71 21.22
CA LEU A 74 6.70 11.76 22.24
C LEU A 74 6.58 10.34 21.69
N PHE A 75 6.03 10.19 20.47
CA PHE A 75 5.93 8.91 19.80
C PHE A 75 7.31 8.29 19.53
N LEU A 76 8.25 9.05 18.94
CA LEU A 76 9.61 8.57 18.67
C LEU A 76 10.36 8.22 19.97
N THR A 77 10.14 8.99 21.04
CA THR A 77 10.72 8.67 22.35
C THR A 77 10.19 7.33 22.88
N ARG A 78 8.90 7.01 22.66
CA ARG A 78 8.33 5.69 23.00
C ARG A 78 8.90 4.55 22.14
N LEU A 79 9.42 4.86 20.94
CA LEU A 79 10.14 3.91 20.10
C LEU A 79 11.59 3.68 20.53
N GLY A 80 12.09 4.42 21.52
CA GLY A 80 13.43 4.25 22.08
C GLY A 80 14.45 5.32 21.66
N TYR A 81 14.04 6.32 20.87
CA TYR A 81 14.91 7.46 20.55
C TYR A 81 15.04 8.40 21.76
N THR A 82 16.20 9.03 21.90
CA THR A 82 16.35 10.16 22.84
C THR A 82 15.55 11.37 22.34
N VAL A 83 15.28 12.33 23.22
CA VAL A 83 14.55 13.57 22.84
C VAL A 83 15.29 14.33 21.73
N ASP A 84 16.63 14.39 21.78
CA ASP A 84 17.45 15.07 20.78
C ASP A 84 17.37 14.35 19.41
N GLU A 85 17.50 13.02 19.42
CA GLU A 85 17.33 12.20 18.20
C GLU A 85 15.92 12.33 17.63
N ALA A 86 14.90 12.23 18.47
CA ALA A 86 13.50 12.36 18.07
C ALA A 86 13.20 13.75 17.45
N THR A 87 13.79 14.81 18.01
CA THR A 87 13.66 16.18 17.49
C THR A 87 14.38 16.32 16.15
N ALA A 88 15.58 15.74 15.99
CA ALA A 88 16.32 15.75 14.73
C ALA A 88 15.58 14.97 13.64
N ILE A 89 15.07 13.79 13.97
CA ILE A 89 14.23 12.96 13.08
C ILE A 89 13.00 13.76 12.65
N GLN A 90 12.27 14.35 13.60
CA GLN A 90 11.11 15.20 13.31
C GLN A 90 11.46 16.33 12.33
N GLY A 91 12.59 17.00 12.52
CA GLY A 91 13.02 18.08 11.62
C GLY A 91 13.13 17.61 10.16
N ILE A 92 13.69 16.42 9.94
CA ILE A 92 13.78 15.82 8.60
C ILE A 92 12.40 15.41 8.08
N LEU A 93 11.57 14.81 8.94
CA LEU A 93 10.20 14.41 8.57
C LEU A 93 9.33 15.62 8.17
N PHE A 94 9.41 16.72 8.92
CA PHE A 94 8.76 17.98 8.57
C PHE A 94 9.29 18.58 7.27
N GLN A 95 10.60 18.47 7.02
CA GLN A 95 11.17 18.87 5.74
C GLN A 95 10.58 18.06 4.58
N CYS A 96 10.24 16.79 4.80
CA CYS A 96 9.57 15.92 3.83
C CYS A 96 8.03 16.05 3.83
N GLY A 97 7.46 16.96 4.61
CA GLY A 97 6.01 17.21 4.65
C GLY A 97 5.22 16.21 5.49
N VAL A 98 5.91 15.41 6.30
CA VAL A 98 5.32 14.45 7.25
C VAL A 98 5.10 15.16 8.58
N THR A 99 3.88 15.59 8.86
CA THR A 99 3.50 16.33 10.08
C THR A 99 3.05 15.43 11.23
N SER A 100 2.66 14.19 10.95
CA SER A 100 2.34 13.18 11.95
C SER A 100 2.71 11.77 11.48
N ILE A 101 2.97 10.88 12.43
CA ILE A 101 3.25 9.46 12.18
C ILE A 101 2.46 8.58 13.16
N GLU A 102 1.94 7.46 12.67
CA GLU A 102 1.27 6.41 13.46
C GLU A 102 1.85 5.06 13.05
N LEU A 103 2.12 4.14 13.99
CA LEU A 103 2.63 2.81 13.63
C LEU A 103 1.65 2.06 12.72
N ALA A 104 2.15 1.54 11.60
CA ALA A 104 1.34 0.72 10.70
C ALA A 104 1.16 -0.73 11.20
N ARG A 105 2.01 -1.13 12.15
CA ARG A 105 1.99 -2.44 12.81
C ARG A 105 2.58 -2.31 14.21
N GLU A 106 2.18 -3.20 15.12
CA GLU A 106 2.87 -3.34 16.40
C GLU A 106 4.34 -3.71 16.14
N LEU A 107 5.26 -2.90 16.63
CA LEU A 107 6.69 -3.24 16.63
C LEU A 107 6.91 -4.33 17.67
N LYS A 108 7.50 -5.45 17.27
CA LYS A 108 7.96 -6.44 18.25
C LYS A 108 9.33 -6.00 18.74
N TYR A 109 9.60 -6.18 20.03
CA TYR A 109 10.87 -5.79 20.68
C TYR A 109 12.11 -6.32 19.92
N ASP A 110 11.98 -7.49 19.29
CA ASP A 110 13.05 -8.10 18.49
C ASP A 110 13.40 -7.31 17.21
N ASP A 111 12.49 -6.49 16.68
CA ASP A 111 12.70 -5.63 15.50
C ASP A 111 13.66 -4.46 15.78
N ILE A 112 13.82 -4.06 17.05
CA ILE A 112 14.70 -2.95 17.47
C ILE A 112 16.13 -3.45 17.76
N SER A 113 16.29 -4.75 18.04
CA SER A 113 17.57 -5.35 18.41
C SER A 113 18.44 -5.80 17.24
N ALA A 114 17.88 -5.82 16.03
CA ALA A 114 18.61 -6.04 14.78
C ALA A 114 18.78 -4.67 14.10
N GLY A 115 20.03 -4.20 13.96
CA GLY A 115 20.30 -2.90 13.34
C GLY A 115 19.61 -2.69 11.98
N LEU A 116 19.37 -1.43 11.63
CA LEU A 116 18.77 -0.98 10.36
C LEU A 116 17.36 -1.54 10.09
N SER A 117 16.50 -1.62 11.10
CA SER A 117 15.09 -1.95 10.88
C SER A 117 14.29 -0.71 10.46
N PRO A 118 13.63 -0.71 9.28
CA PRO A 118 12.76 0.39 8.88
C PRO A 118 11.55 0.45 9.82
N VAL A 119 11.27 1.63 10.35
CA VAL A 119 10.03 1.93 11.04
C VAL A 119 8.95 2.11 9.97
N VAL A 120 7.90 1.29 10.01
CA VAL A 120 6.77 1.35 9.08
C VAL A 120 5.60 2.04 9.77
N CYS A 121 5.13 3.13 9.19
CA CYS A 121 4.09 3.98 9.74
C CYS A 121 3.12 4.51 8.67
N TYR A 122 2.04 5.10 9.14
CA TYR A 122 1.13 5.95 8.39
C TYR A 122 1.54 7.39 8.61
N ALA A 123 1.66 8.17 7.54
CA ALA A 123 1.98 9.59 7.60
C ALA A 123 0.70 10.43 7.48
N ASN A 124 0.63 11.54 8.22
CA ASN A 124 -0.42 12.56 8.07
C ASN A 124 -1.86 12.02 8.22
N GLY A 125 -2.04 10.93 8.97
CA GLY A 125 -3.33 10.25 9.16
C GLY A 125 -3.81 9.40 7.98
N ASN A 126 -3.03 9.26 6.91
CA ASN A 126 -3.37 8.39 5.78
C ASN A 126 -3.05 6.92 6.11
N LYS A 127 -4.09 6.14 6.42
CA LYS A 127 -3.96 4.72 6.80
C LYS A 127 -3.93 3.75 5.62
N ASP A 128 -4.09 4.26 4.40
CA ASP A 128 -4.11 3.44 3.19
C ASP A 128 -2.72 3.30 2.56
N MET A 129 -1.76 4.14 2.99
CA MET A 129 -0.43 4.23 2.37
C MET A 129 0.68 4.15 3.40
N GLN A 130 1.66 3.30 3.12
CA GLN A 130 2.79 3.09 4.01
C GLN A 130 3.88 4.14 3.76
N PHE A 131 4.28 4.78 4.84
CA PHE A 131 5.48 5.58 4.97
C PHE A 131 6.51 4.76 5.77
N PHE A 132 7.79 4.88 5.43
CA PHE A 132 8.84 4.25 6.21
C PHE A 132 10.05 5.18 6.36
N PHE A 133 10.75 5.04 7.48
CA PHE A 133 12.03 5.69 7.70
C PHE A 133 12.99 4.74 8.40
N THR A 134 14.28 4.93 8.16
CA THR A 134 15.35 4.11 8.75
C THR A 134 16.38 5.02 9.41
N THR A 135 16.85 4.59 10.58
CA THR A 135 17.87 5.29 11.36
C THR A 135 19.11 4.41 11.54
N ASP A 136 20.26 5.05 11.66
CA ASP A 136 21.53 4.45 12.07
C ASP A 136 22.06 5.26 13.25
N ASP A 137 22.29 4.61 14.40
CA ASP A 137 22.71 5.25 15.66
C ASP A 137 21.87 6.50 16.01
N GLY A 138 20.54 6.39 15.92
CA GLY A 138 19.61 7.48 16.21
C GLY A 138 19.47 8.55 15.11
N VAL A 139 20.25 8.46 14.02
CA VAL A 139 20.22 9.41 12.91
C VAL A 139 19.40 8.87 11.74
N LEU A 140 18.34 9.57 11.35
CA LEU A 140 17.59 9.24 10.13
C LEU A 140 18.47 9.49 8.90
N PHE A 141 18.74 8.43 8.14
CA PHE A 141 19.50 8.52 6.90
C PHE A 141 18.64 8.26 5.65
N TYR A 142 17.45 7.68 5.81
CA TYR A 142 16.55 7.34 4.72
C TYR A 142 15.06 7.43 5.13
N CYS A 143 14.21 7.99 4.27
CA CYS A 143 12.77 7.80 4.33
C CYS A 143 12.11 7.81 2.95
N GLY A 144 11.02 7.06 2.82
CA GLY A 144 10.30 6.87 1.57
C GLY A 144 8.80 6.68 1.75
N PHE A 145 8.08 6.93 0.66
CA PHE A 145 6.62 6.87 0.59
C PHE A 145 6.20 6.34 -0.78
N MET A 146 5.34 5.32 -0.81
CA MET A 146 4.81 4.71 -2.06
C MET A 146 5.89 4.28 -3.08
N GLY A 147 7.07 3.85 -2.59
CA GLY A 147 8.19 3.43 -3.45
C GLY A 147 9.04 4.58 -3.99
N GLU A 148 8.76 5.82 -3.60
CA GLU A 148 9.57 6.99 -3.89
C GLU A 148 10.38 7.42 -2.67
N ASP A 149 11.63 7.83 -2.91
CA ASP A 149 12.51 8.36 -1.86
C ASP A 149 12.16 9.82 -1.56
N LEU A 150 11.91 10.14 -0.28
CA LEU A 150 11.69 11.52 0.19
C LEU A 150 12.99 12.14 0.72
N TYR A 151 13.81 11.33 1.39
CA TYR A 151 15.10 11.70 1.94
C TYR A 151 16.07 10.53 1.85
N ASP A 152 17.28 10.79 1.35
CA ASP A 152 18.38 9.81 1.32
C ASP A 152 19.72 10.53 1.42
N THR A 153 20.47 10.26 2.50
CA THR A 153 21.80 10.85 2.70
C THR A 153 22.80 10.51 1.61
N GLU A 154 22.71 9.34 0.97
CA GLU A 154 23.60 8.94 -0.12
C GLU A 154 23.28 9.71 -1.42
N GLN A 155 22.06 10.22 -1.55
CA GLN A 155 21.60 11.05 -2.67
C GLN A 155 21.65 12.56 -2.38
N GLY A 156 22.21 12.97 -1.24
CA GLY A 156 22.38 14.38 -0.88
C GLY A 156 21.36 14.93 0.12
N GLY A 157 20.55 14.06 0.74
CA GLY A 157 19.59 14.40 1.78
C GLY A 157 18.17 14.54 1.23
N PHE A 158 17.53 15.69 1.46
CA PHE A 158 16.15 15.95 1.04
C PHE A 158 15.99 15.88 -0.48
N LEU A 159 15.01 15.08 -0.92
CA LEU A 159 14.73 14.85 -2.34
C LEU A 159 13.39 15.48 -2.77
N LYS A 160 12.31 15.25 -1.99
CA LYS A 160 10.96 15.76 -2.31
C LYS A 160 10.03 15.76 -1.10
N GLN A 161 8.94 16.52 -1.21
CA GLN A 161 7.85 16.47 -0.24
C GLN A 161 6.98 15.23 -0.47
N ILE A 162 6.33 14.73 0.58
CA ILE A 162 5.31 13.67 0.48
C ILE A 162 4.14 14.07 -0.44
N THR A 163 3.83 15.37 -0.52
CA THR A 163 2.80 15.91 -1.41
C THR A 163 3.19 15.91 -2.89
N ASP A 164 4.48 15.74 -3.19
CA ASP A 164 4.98 15.68 -4.56
C ASP A 164 5.01 14.24 -5.09
N VAL A 165 4.74 13.24 -4.25
CA VAL A 165 4.64 11.83 -4.64
C VAL A 165 3.33 11.61 -5.36
N HIS A 166 3.40 11.02 -6.54
CA HIS A 166 2.22 10.70 -7.32
C HIS A 166 1.51 9.49 -6.71
N ILE A 167 0.23 9.68 -6.38
CA ILE A 167 -0.65 8.61 -5.90
C ILE A 167 -1.59 8.27 -7.05
N PRO A 168 -1.45 7.09 -7.67
CA PRO A 168 -2.30 6.72 -8.79
C PRO A 168 -3.78 6.66 -8.40
N GLU A 169 -4.64 7.19 -9.24
CA GLU A 169 -6.08 7.05 -9.05
C GLU A 169 -6.51 5.61 -9.36
N THR A 170 -7.17 4.94 -8.41
CA THR A 170 -7.59 3.53 -8.52
C THR A 170 -9.10 3.34 -8.63
N GLU A 171 -9.89 4.38 -8.35
CA GLU A 171 -11.35 4.30 -8.40
C GLU A 171 -11.86 4.38 -9.85
N ILE A 172 -12.96 3.68 -10.12
CA ILE A 172 -13.60 3.66 -11.43
C ILE A 172 -15.10 3.82 -11.20
N ASP A 173 -15.70 4.81 -11.87
CA ASP A 173 -17.14 4.98 -11.89
C ASP A 173 -17.84 3.96 -12.83
N PHE A 174 -19.15 3.85 -12.70
CA PHE A 174 -19.93 2.86 -13.44
C PHE A 174 -19.98 3.12 -14.95
N ASP A 175 -19.92 4.38 -15.38
CA ASP A 175 -19.97 4.75 -16.80
C ASP A 175 -18.65 4.36 -17.47
N THR A 176 -17.52 4.70 -16.84
CA THR A 176 -16.18 4.27 -17.24
C THR A 176 -16.09 2.73 -17.31
N TYR A 177 -16.64 2.04 -16.31
CA TYR A 177 -16.67 0.57 -16.31
C TYR A 177 -17.45 0.00 -17.51
N ALA A 178 -18.63 0.54 -17.82
CA ALA A 178 -19.45 0.09 -18.95
C ALA A 178 -18.76 0.36 -20.30
N GLU A 179 -18.08 1.50 -20.45
CA GLU A 179 -17.29 1.82 -21.64
C GLU A 179 -16.12 0.85 -21.83
N LEU A 180 -15.38 0.55 -20.75
CA LEU A 180 -14.29 -0.43 -20.78
C LEU A 180 -14.79 -1.82 -21.17
N GLN A 181 -15.96 -2.25 -20.69
CA GLN A 181 -16.57 -3.51 -21.11
C GLN A 181 -16.83 -3.53 -22.62
N ALA A 182 -17.41 -2.46 -23.17
CA ALA A 182 -17.66 -2.35 -24.61
C ALA A 182 -16.35 -2.41 -25.43
N VAL A 183 -15.31 -1.67 -25.00
CA VAL A 183 -13.98 -1.68 -25.63
C VAL A 183 -13.36 -3.07 -25.59
N ALA A 184 -13.45 -3.77 -24.46
CA ALA A 184 -12.90 -5.10 -24.28
C ALA A 184 -13.61 -6.14 -25.16
N VAL A 185 -14.95 -6.10 -25.23
CA VAL A 185 -15.74 -7.00 -26.09
C VAL A 185 -15.30 -6.89 -27.54
N GLU A 186 -15.22 -5.66 -28.07
CA GLU A 186 -14.83 -5.45 -29.46
C GLU A 186 -13.36 -5.81 -29.71
N ALA A 187 -12.47 -5.52 -28.77
CA ALA A 187 -11.06 -5.90 -28.85
C ALA A 187 -10.88 -7.42 -28.90
N VAL A 188 -11.49 -8.15 -27.96
CA VAL A 188 -11.37 -9.62 -27.86
C VAL A 188 -11.98 -10.32 -29.07
N LYS A 189 -13.15 -9.87 -29.54
CA LYS A 189 -13.79 -10.40 -30.76
C LYS A 189 -12.85 -10.38 -31.96
N GLY A 190 -11.99 -9.36 -32.09
CA GLY A 190 -11.00 -9.25 -33.18
C GLY A 190 -10.02 -10.42 -33.26
N TYR A 191 -9.86 -11.21 -32.20
CA TYR A 191 -8.92 -12.34 -32.12
C TYR A 191 -9.61 -13.70 -32.07
N LEU A 192 -10.94 -13.75 -32.12
CA LEU A 192 -11.71 -15.01 -32.12
C LEU A 192 -11.89 -15.54 -33.54
N SER A 193 -11.82 -16.86 -33.72
CA SER A 193 -12.08 -17.49 -35.04
C SER A 193 -13.54 -17.32 -35.49
N TYR A 194 -14.49 -17.31 -34.56
CA TYR A 194 -15.91 -17.13 -34.82
C TYR A 194 -16.51 -16.08 -33.86
N PRO A 195 -16.26 -14.78 -34.09
CA PRO A 195 -16.65 -13.71 -33.16
C PRO A 195 -18.15 -13.68 -32.86
N ASN A 196 -19.00 -13.99 -33.84
CA ASN A 196 -20.46 -14.02 -33.66
C ASN A 196 -20.97 -15.15 -32.74
N THR A 197 -20.08 -16.02 -32.29
CA THR A 197 -20.40 -17.09 -31.32
C THR A 197 -19.90 -16.78 -29.91
N SER A 198 -19.28 -15.60 -29.71
CA SER A 198 -18.76 -15.17 -28.43
C SER A 198 -19.89 -14.90 -27.44
N ASP A 199 -19.75 -15.42 -26.24
CA ASP A 199 -20.63 -15.19 -25.09
C ASP A 199 -19.76 -14.75 -23.92
N PHE A 200 -19.86 -13.48 -23.53
CA PHE A 200 -19.05 -12.90 -22.46
C PHE A 200 -19.80 -13.05 -21.13
N GLY A 201 -19.14 -13.54 -20.09
CA GLY A 201 -19.78 -13.79 -18.80
C GLY A 201 -20.34 -12.51 -18.19
N ALA A 202 -21.61 -12.50 -17.77
CA ALA A 202 -22.25 -11.27 -17.26
C ALA A 202 -21.67 -10.75 -15.92
N PHE A 203 -21.08 -11.65 -15.12
CA PHE A 203 -20.61 -11.35 -13.75
C PHE A 203 -19.15 -11.76 -13.49
N ASP A 204 -18.41 -12.10 -14.54
CA ASP A 204 -17.02 -12.57 -14.44
C ASP A 204 -16.07 -11.51 -15.01
N TRP A 205 -16.27 -10.27 -14.59
CA TRP A 205 -15.45 -9.15 -15.01
C TRP A 205 -14.59 -8.66 -13.86
N CYS A 206 -13.35 -8.33 -14.15
CA CYS A 206 -12.46 -7.62 -13.24
C CYS A 206 -11.94 -6.36 -13.92
N VAL A 207 -11.70 -5.33 -13.12
CA VAL A 207 -11.20 -4.05 -13.61
C VAL A 207 -10.19 -3.47 -12.63
N GLY A 208 -9.13 -2.86 -13.17
CA GLY A 208 -8.11 -2.14 -12.42
C GLY A 208 -7.75 -0.84 -13.11
N ARG A 209 -7.29 0.14 -12.33
CA ARG A 209 -6.90 1.47 -12.81
C ARG A 209 -5.59 1.93 -12.15
N GLU A 210 -4.77 2.59 -12.95
CA GLU A 210 -3.62 3.38 -12.56
C GLU A 210 -3.68 4.67 -13.40
N ASP A 211 -4.33 5.71 -12.87
CA ASP A 211 -4.60 6.97 -13.57
C ASP A 211 -5.38 6.78 -14.87
N ASP A 212 -4.78 7.13 -16.02
CA ASP A 212 -5.37 6.95 -17.35
C ASP A 212 -5.13 5.55 -17.93
N LYS A 213 -4.50 4.64 -17.18
CA LYS A 213 -4.28 3.26 -17.60
C LYS A 213 -5.27 2.34 -16.91
N TYR A 214 -5.85 1.45 -17.70
CA TYR A 214 -6.90 0.54 -17.27
C TYR A 214 -6.54 -0.88 -17.67
N TYR A 215 -6.93 -1.82 -16.82
CA TYR A 215 -6.99 -3.23 -17.13
C TYR A 215 -8.44 -3.68 -16.98
N ILE A 216 -8.94 -4.43 -17.95
CA ILE A 216 -10.23 -5.11 -17.83
C ILE A 216 -10.10 -6.55 -18.32
N GLY A 217 -10.60 -7.49 -17.53
CA GLY A 217 -10.51 -8.91 -17.82
C GLY A 217 -11.78 -9.65 -17.49
N GLY A 218 -11.85 -10.89 -17.92
CA GLY A 218 -12.97 -11.79 -17.66
C GLY A 218 -12.90 -13.08 -18.45
N SER A 219 -14.06 -13.70 -18.67
CA SER A 219 -14.19 -14.91 -19.49
C SER A 219 -15.09 -14.71 -20.71
N VAL A 220 -14.73 -15.41 -21.79
CA VAL A 220 -15.49 -15.48 -23.03
C VAL A 220 -15.59 -16.94 -23.48
N SER A 221 -16.80 -17.38 -23.80
CA SER A 221 -17.02 -18.65 -24.48
C SER A 221 -17.16 -18.42 -25.98
N ALA A 222 -16.39 -19.11 -26.82
CA ALA A 222 -16.50 -19.00 -28.28
C ALA A 222 -16.13 -20.31 -28.99
N LYS A 223 -16.52 -20.46 -30.25
CA LYS A 223 -16.06 -21.58 -31.08
C LYS A 223 -14.60 -21.35 -31.53
N ASN A 224 -13.78 -22.39 -31.39
CA ASN A 224 -12.45 -22.44 -32.00
C ASN A 224 -12.51 -22.73 -33.51
N GLY A 225 -11.37 -22.77 -34.19
CA GLY A 225 -11.28 -23.06 -35.64
C GLY A 225 -11.87 -24.41 -36.10
N PHE A 226 -12.15 -25.34 -35.17
CA PHE A 226 -12.83 -26.61 -35.46
C PHE A 226 -14.34 -26.57 -35.17
N GLY A 227 -14.88 -25.41 -34.79
CA GLY A 227 -16.29 -25.23 -34.45
C GLY A 227 -16.67 -25.73 -33.05
N VAL A 228 -15.69 -26.12 -32.23
CA VAL A 228 -15.90 -26.60 -30.85
C VAL A 228 -15.92 -25.41 -29.90
N LYS A 229 -16.93 -25.33 -29.03
CA LYS A 229 -17.05 -24.27 -28.02
C LYS A 229 -15.98 -24.50 -26.92
N SER A 230 -15.28 -23.43 -26.56
CA SER A 230 -14.33 -23.38 -25.46
C SER A 230 -14.56 -22.12 -24.65
N ASP A 231 -14.34 -22.23 -23.35
CA ASP A 231 -14.28 -21.08 -22.44
C ASP A 231 -12.83 -20.62 -22.35
N MET A 232 -12.61 -19.32 -22.42
CA MET A 232 -11.30 -18.72 -22.43
C MET A 232 -11.28 -17.50 -21.52
N SER A 233 -10.19 -17.31 -20.80
CA SER A 233 -9.91 -16.08 -20.06
C SER A 233 -9.38 -15.01 -21.00
N PHE A 234 -9.69 -13.74 -20.72
CA PHE A 234 -9.09 -12.61 -21.43
C PHE A 234 -8.67 -11.50 -20.47
N GLY A 235 -7.71 -10.70 -20.92
CA GLY A 235 -7.31 -9.44 -20.31
C GLY A 235 -7.00 -8.41 -21.38
N VAL A 236 -7.46 -7.18 -21.18
CA VAL A 236 -7.29 -6.06 -22.10
C VAL A 236 -6.70 -4.88 -21.34
N TRP A 237 -5.60 -4.34 -21.86
CA TRP A 237 -4.95 -3.14 -21.35
C TRP A 237 -5.35 -1.97 -22.23
N VAL A 238 -5.82 -0.90 -21.59
CA VAL A 238 -6.46 0.23 -22.23
C VAL A 238 -5.89 1.52 -21.65
N VAL A 239 -5.62 2.50 -22.49
CA VAL A 239 -5.23 3.85 -22.06
C VAL A 239 -6.29 4.84 -22.49
N LYS A 240 -6.73 5.70 -21.56
CA LYS A 240 -7.62 6.82 -21.83
C LYS A 240 -6.86 7.92 -22.56
N THR A 241 -7.53 8.47 -23.55
CA THR A 241 -7.05 9.52 -24.43
C THR A 241 -8.11 10.62 -24.47
N GLU A 242 -7.77 11.78 -25.04
CA GLU A 242 -8.72 12.90 -25.18
C GLU A 242 -10.03 12.52 -25.88
N THR A 243 -9.98 11.53 -26.78
CA THR A 243 -11.12 11.12 -27.62
C THR A 243 -11.76 9.80 -27.22
N GLY A 244 -11.36 9.18 -26.11
CA GLY A 244 -11.85 7.88 -25.66
C GLY A 244 -10.72 6.93 -25.26
N TYR A 245 -10.80 5.67 -25.66
CA TYR A 245 -9.86 4.63 -25.19
C TYR A 245 -9.05 4.00 -26.32
N THR A 246 -7.78 3.74 -26.04
CA THR A 246 -6.87 3.02 -26.94
C THR A 246 -6.45 1.71 -26.32
N VAL A 247 -6.61 0.60 -27.05
CA VAL A 247 -6.16 -0.72 -26.60
C VAL A 247 -4.67 -0.88 -26.84
N GLU A 248 -3.90 -1.04 -25.76
CA GLU A 248 -2.45 -1.26 -25.81
C GLU A 248 -2.07 -2.74 -25.74
N GLY A 249 -2.96 -3.58 -25.22
CA GLY A 249 -2.63 -4.96 -24.93
C GLY A 249 -3.83 -5.88 -24.90
N ILE A 250 -3.63 -7.10 -25.37
CA ILE A 250 -4.66 -8.15 -25.30
C ILE A 250 -4.00 -9.48 -24.95
N GLN A 251 -4.60 -10.20 -24.01
CA GLN A 251 -4.25 -11.56 -23.62
C GLN A 251 -5.49 -12.44 -23.73
N ILE A 252 -5.33 -13.64 -24.28
CA ILE A 252 -6.36 -14.69 -24.32
C ILE A 252 -5.69 -15.98 -23.82
N ASP A 253 -6.27 -16.62 -22.80
CA ASP A 253 -5.76 -17.86 -22.18
C ASP A 253 -4.27 -17.82 -21.81
N GLY A 254 -3.85 -16.72 -21.19
CA GLY A 254 -2.45 -16.54 -20.79
C GLY A 254 -1.51 -16.15 -21.93
N VAL A 255 -1.97 -16.14 -23.19
CA VAL A 255 -1.16 -15.81 -24.35
C VAL A 255 -1.40 -14.36 -24.76
N ARG A 256 -0.32 -13.57 -24.82
CA ARG A 256 -0.35 -12.19 -25.34
C ARG A 256 -0.54 -12.24 -26.85
N VAL A 257 -1.61 -11.61 -27.35
CA VAL A 257 -1.96 -11.55 -28.77
C VAL A 257 -1.81 -10.15 -29.37
N LYS A 258 -1.63 -9.14 -28.52
CA LYS A 258 -1.24 -7.77 -28.88
C LYS A 258 -0.32 -7.19 -27.82
#